data_AF-A0A537YIA8-F1
#
_entry.id   AF-A0A537YIA8-F1
#
_cell.length_a   1.000
_cell.length_b   1.000
_cell.length_c   1.000
_cell.angle_alpha   90.00
_cell.angle_beta   90.00
_cell.angle_gamma   90.00
#
_symmetry.space_group_name_H-M   'P 1'
#
loop_
_entity.id
_entity.type
_entity.pdbx_description
1 polymer ?
#
loop_
_entity_poly.entity_id
_entity_poly.type
_entity_poly.pdbx_seq_one_letter_code
_entity_poly.pdbx_strand_id
1 'polypeptide(L)'
;VGSAEEHLAELAEVESIDGMPVVAAALHSQVPAVAVAIKDAAPELRVAYVMTDGAGLPLALSDLVAALRARGLLDATISCGHAFGGDYEAVSIFSALAVARHVAKADVTIVAMGPGIVGTNTRLGFSGLEMGATLDAAVALGGVPIACLRASFADPRERHAGLSHHSATALRLACRERVFVPVPCVGGAQEERLRADLVAAGIDERHELVDVEPPDVLALFAGHGLEVVSMNRPAAADPVLFLAAAAAGRLAAALAAVPRTTRTA
;
A
#
# COMPACT_ATOMS: atom_id res chain seq x y z
N VAL A 1 -19.86 -5.46 -17.77
CA VAL A 1 -19.01 -5.25 -16.57
C VAL A 1 -19.54 -6.24 -15.55
N GLY A 2 -18.74 -7.27 -15.29
CA GLY A 2 -19.02 -8.35 -14.35
C GLY A 2 -17.73 -8.59 -13.59
N SER A 3 -17.84 -9.16 -12.40
CA SER A 3 -16.66 -9.40 -11.58
C SER A 3 -15.83 -10.55 -12.18
N ALA A 4 -14.52 -10.56 -11.98
CA ALA A 4 -13.62 -11.55 -12.57
C ALA A 4 -14.00 -12.98 -12.15
N GLU A 5 -14.53 -13.14 -10.93
CA GLU A 5 -15.02 -14.38 -10.36
C GLU A 5 -16.20 -14.99 -11.15
N GLU A 6 -17.00 -14.17 -11.84
CA GLU A 6 -18.12 -14.66 -12.67
C GLU A 6 -17.65 -15.34 -13.96
N HIS A 7 -16.43 -15.06 -14.41
CA HIS A 7 -16.00 -15.38 -15.77
C HIS A 7 -14.70 -16.19 -15.83
N LEU A 8 -13.92 -16.24 -14.74
CA LEU A 8 -12.64 -16.94 -14.69
C LEU A 8 -12.77 -18.19 -13.81
N ALA A 9 -13.02 -19.34 -14.46
CA ALA A 9 -13.20 -20.63 -13.79
C ALA A 9 -11.97 -21.04 -12.94
N GLU A 10 -10.78 -20.54 -13.26
CA GLU A 10 -9.55 -20.77 -12.49
C GLU A 10 -9.57 -20.15 -11.09
N LEU A 11 -10.50 -19.24 -10.79
CA LEU A 11 -10.65 -18.62 -9.47
C LEU A 11 -11.60 -19.38 -8.54
N ALA A 12 -12.38 -20.35 -9.04
CA ALA A 12 -13.50 -20.95 -8.32
C ALA A 12 -13.10 -21.58 -6.98
N GLU A 13 -11.89 -22.16 -6.90
CA GLU A 13 -11.37 -22.88 -5.73
C GLU A 13 -10.08 -22.24 -5.16
N VAL A 14 -9.78 -20.98 -5.52
CA VAL A 14 -8.57 -20.31 -5.07
C VAL A 14 -8.74 -19.81 -3.63
N GLU A 15 -7.89 -20.30 -2.74
CA GLU A 15 -7.86 -19.90 -1.31
C GLU A 15 -6.50 -19.32 -0.88
N SER A 16 -5.56 -19.14 -1.81
CA SER A 16 -4.23 -18.61 -1.51
C SER A 16 -3.72 -17.65 -2.58
N ILE A 17 -2.77 -16.79 -2.19
CA ILE A 17 -1.99 -15.92 -3.08
C ILE A 17 -0.51 -16.28 -3.12
N ASP A 18 -0.15 -17.53 -2.76
CA ASP A 18 1.20 -18.11 -2.87
C ASP A 18 2.31 -17.28 -2.21
N GLY A 19 2.02 -16.64 -1.08
CA GLY A 19 2.99 -15.80 -0.40
C GLY A 19 3.20 -14.42 -1.04
N MET A 20 2.46 -14.02 -2.07
CA MET A 20 2.61 -12.70 -2.69
C MET A 20 2.64 -11.58 -1.62
N PRO A 21 3.66 -10.71 -1.62
CA PRO A 21 3.67 -9.50 -0.79
C PRO A 21 2.50 -8.58 -1.13
N VAL A 22 1.81 -8.12 -0.09
CA VAL A 22 0.68 -7.19 -0.19
C VAL A 22 0.99 -5.94 0.63
N VAL A 23 1.17 -4.81 -0.05
CA VAL A 23 1.40 -3.50 0.57
C VAL A 23 0.06 -2.79 0.74
N ALA A 24 -0.42 -2.64 1.97
CA ALA A 24 -1.63 -1.87 2.27
C ALA A 24 -1.27 -0.42 2.62
N ALA A 25 -1.77 0.55 1.84
CA ALA A 25 -1.53 1.97 2.03
C ALA A 25 -2.82 2.73 2.37
N ALA A 26 -2.71 3.74 3.24
CA ALA A 26 -3.87 4.50 3.72
C ALA A 26 -4.32 5.61 2.75
N LEU A 27 -3.48 5.97 1.77
CA LEU A 27 -3.73 7.06 0.83
C LEU A 27 -3.40 6.62 -0.59
N HIS A 28 -4.26 7.01 -1.52
CA HIS A 28 -4.01 6.88 -2.96
C HIS A 28 -2.67 7.50 -3.39
N SER A 29 -2.29 8.63 -2.79
CA SER A 29 -1.03 9.33 -3.11
C SER A 29 0.23 8.58 -2.69
N GLN A 30 0.14 7.51 -1.91
CA GLN A 30 1.29 6.67 -1.53
C GLN A 30 1.62 5.62 -2.60
N VAL A 31 0.65 5.23 -3.42
CA VAL A 31 0.79 4.21 -4.47
C VAL A 31 1.99 4.47 -5.40
N PRO A 32 2.23 5.71 -5.89
CA PRO A 32 3.39 5.97 -6.75
C PRO A 32 4.72 5.68 -6.08
N ALA A 33 4.89 6.08 -4.82
CA ALA A 33 6.15 5.89 -4.08
C ALA A 33 6.44 4.40 -3.86
N VAL A 34 5.41 3.61 -3.54
CA VAL A 34 5.53 2.16 -3.43
C VAL A 34 5.93 1.56 -4.79
N ALA A 35 5.21 1.92 -5.86
CA ALA A 35 5.44 1.37 -7.20
C ALA A 35 6.84 1.71 -7.75
N VAL A 36 7.27 2.97 -7.69
CA VAL A 36 8.61 3.36 -8.17
C VAL A 36 9.72 2.69 -7.35
N ALA A 37 9.54 2.52 -6.04
CA ALA A 37 10.55 1.87 -5.20
C ALA A 37 10.67 0.37 -5.48
N ILE A 38 9.56 -0.31 -5.83
CA ILE A 38 9.57 -1.69 -6.29
C ILE A 38 10.32 -1.78 -7.62
N LYS A 39 9.95 -0.96 -8.61
CA LYS A 39 10.53 -1.00 -9.96
C LYS A 39 11.99 -0.55 -10.00
N ASP A 40 12.40 0.34 -9.12
CA ASP A 40 13.81 0.71 -8.93
C ASP A 40 14.63 -0.45 -8.35
N ALA A 41 14.05 -1.23 -7.43
CA ALA A 41 14.73 -2.38 -6.82
C ALA A 41 14.78 -3.61 -7.75
N ALA A 42 13.69 -3.88 -8.46
CA ALA A 42 13.49 -5.08 -9.27
C ALA A 42 12.50 -4.76 -10.42
N PRO A 43 12.98 -4.22 -11.56
CA PRO A 43 12.14 -3.73 -12.65
C PRO A 43 11.31 -4.83 -13.32
N GLU A 44 11.71 -6.09 -13.20
CA GLU A 44 11.02 -7.26 -13.75
C GLU A 44 9.78 -7.68 -12.95
N LEU A 45 9.66 -7.28 -11.68
CA LEU A 45 8.54 -7.67 -10.84
C LEU A 45 7.23 -7.09 -11.38
N ARG A 46 6.21 -7.92 -11.48
CA ARG A 46 4.86 -7.51 -11.89
C ARG A 46 4.12 -6.90 -10.72
N VAL A 47 3.71 -5.64 -10.83
CA VAL A 47 3.05 -4.89 -9.76
C VAL A 47 1.58 -4.68 -10.11
N ALA A 48 0.68 -5.23 -9.30
CA ALA A 48 -0.75 -4.94 -9.39
C ALA A 48 -1.15 -3.84 -8.39
N TYR A 49 -2.09 -2.99 -8.78
CA TYR A 49 -2.76 -2.07 -7.87
C TYR A 49 -4.23 -2.46 -7.70
N VAL A 50 -4.62 -2.81 -6.47
CA VAL A 50 -6.02 -3.00 -6.09
C VAL A 50 -6.55 -1.69 -5.50
N MET A 51 -7.49 -1.07 -6.21
CA MET A 51 -8.20 0.11 -5.76
C MET A 51 -9.49 -0.29 -5.04
N THR A 52 -9.59 -0.01 -3.75
CA THR A 52 -10.83 -0.23 -2.98
C THR A 52 -11.80 0.94 -3.12
N ASP A 53 -13.05 0.70 -2.76
CA ASP A 53 -14.15 1.68 -2.70
C ASP A 53 -14.14 2.57 -1.45
N GLY A 54 -13.05 2.57 -0.68
CA GLY A 54 -12.89 3.42 0.50
C GLY A 54 -12.99 4.93 0.19
N ALA A 55 -12.84 5.32 -1.08
CA ALA A 55 -13.02 6.68 -1.57
C ALA A 55 -13.96 6.70 -2.78
N GLY A 56 -14.71 7.81 -2.94
CA GLY A 56 -15.86 7.86 -3.83
C GLY A 56 -15.59 8.16 -5.31
N LEU A 57 -14.33 8.31 -5.73
CA LEU A 57 -14.00 8.65 -7.12
C LEU A 57 -13.53 7.40 -7.90
N PRO A 58 -14.06 7.16 -9.12
CA PRO A 58 -13.69 6.00 -9.92
C PRO A 58 -12.24 6.06 -10.44
N LEU A 59 -11.66 4.90 -10.73
CA LEU A 59 -10.25 4.75 -11.13
C LEU A 59 -9.94 5.53 -12.40
N ALA A 60 -10.90 5.58 -13.33
CA ALA A 60 -10.81 6.29 -14.60
C ALA A 60 -10.56 7.80 -14.47
N LEU A 61 -10.78 8.40 -13.29
CA LEU A 61 -10.49 9.81 -13.02
C LEU A 61 -9.10 10.04 -12.39
N SER A 62 -8.31 8.98 -12.16
CA SER A 62 -6.98 9.11 -11.60
C SER A 62 -5.92 9.27 -12.69
N ASP A 63 -5.56 10.53 -12.99
CA ASP A 63 -4.41 10.85 -13.85
C ASP A 63 -3.11 10.21 -13.33
N LEU A 64 -3.01 10.04 -12.01
CA LEU A 64 -1.88 9.40 -11.35
C LEU A 64 -1.75 7.92 -11.74
N VAL A 65 -2.84 7.16 -11.67
CA VAL A 65 -2.82 5.73 -12.06
C VAL A 65 -2.58 5.59 -13.56
N ALA A 66 -3.22 6.43 -14.39
CA ALA A 66 -2.97 6.45 -15.83
C ALA A 66 -1.48 6.72 -16.13
N ALA A 67 -0.87 7.66 -15.42
CA ALA A 67 0.55 7.99 -15.54
C ALA A 67 1.47 6.81 -15.14
N LEU A 68 1.16 6.11 -14.04
CA LEU A 68 1.91 4.94 -13.59
C LEU A 68 1.84 3.78 -14.60
N ARG A 69 0.65 3.49 -15.15
CA ARG A 69 0.46 2.46 -16.18
C ARG A 69 1.23 2.78 -17.45
N ALA A 70 1.13 4.01 -17.95
CA ALA A 70 1.84 4.45 -19.16
C ALA A 70 3.37 4.37 -19.04
N ARG A 71 3.90 4.39 -17.81
CA ARG A 71 5.34 4.32 -17.51
C ARG A 71 5.82 2.91 -17.13
N GLY A 72 4.96 1.90 -17.18
CA GLY A 72 5.30 0.53 -16.78
C GLY A 72 5.55 0.36 -15.28
N LEU A 73 5.06 1.28 -14.46
CA LEU A 73 5.20 1.23 -13.00
C LEU A 73 4.13 0.35 -12.34
N LEU A 74 3.00 0.17 -13.02
CA LEU A 74 1.94 -0.78 -12.67
C LEU A 74 1.64 -1.68 -13.88
N ASP A 75 1.59 -2.99 -13.64
CA ASP A 75 1.36 -4.04 -14.65
C ASP A 75 -0.11 -4.44 -14.75
N ALA A 76 -0.90 -4.21 -13.70
CA ALA A 76 -2.35 -4.36 -13.71
C ALA A 76 -3.02 -3.45 -12.68
N THR A 77 -4.29 -3.12 -12.91
CA THR A 77 -5.18 -2.44 -11.99
C THR A 77 -6.43 -3.27 -11.77
N ILE A 78 -6.88 -3.34 -10.53
CA ILE A 78 -8.04 -4.13 -10.12
C ILE A 78 -8.90 -3.22 -9.27
N SER A 79 -10.16 -3.03 -9.64
CA SER A 79 -11.12 -2.35 -8.78
C SER A 79 -11.82 -3.37 -7.88
N CYS A 80 -12.02 -3.01 -6.62
CA CYS A 80 -12.50 -3.90 -5.56
C CYS A 80 -13.69 -3.30 -4.81
N GLY A 81 -14.72 -4.10 -4.55
CA GLY A 81 -15.95 -3.65 -3.90
C GLY A 81 -16.83 -2.88 -4.88
N HIS A 82 -17.21 -1.66 -4.53
CA HIS A 82 -17.98 -0.76 -5.41
C HIS A 82 -17.12 0.19 -6.25
N ALA A 83 -15.79 0.06 -6.16
CA ALA A 83 -14.87 0.73 -7.06
C ALA A 83 -15.04 0.12 -8.45
N PHE A 84 -14.71 0.89 -9.48
CA PHE A 84 -14.78 0.42 -10.86
C PHE A 84 -13.79 1.15 -11.78
N GLY A 85 -13.53 0.53 -12.93
CA GLY A 85 -12.70 1.06 -14.01
C GLY A 85 -11.27 0.51 -14.01
N GLY A 86 -11.02 -0.60 -13.30
CA GLY A 86 -9.75 -1.31 -13.38
C GLY A 86 -9.64 -2.16 -14.64
N ASP A 87 -8.47 -2.76 -14.89
CA ASP A 87 -8.32 -3.81 -15.91
C ASP A 87 -9.17 -5.05 -15.55
N TYR A 88 -9.34 -5.28 -14.25
CA TYR A 88 -10.24 -6.30 -13.69
C TYR A 88 -11.13 -5.70 -12.59
N GLU A 89 -12.27 -6.34 -12.36
CA GLU A 89 -13.23 -5.99 -11.32
C GLU A 89 -13.33 -7.17 -10.34
N ALA A 90 -13.37 -6.92 -9.03
CA ALA A 90 -13.45 -7.97 -8.00
C ALA A 90 -14.43 -7.56 -6.91
N VAL A 91 -15.19 -8.53 -6.39
CA VAL A 91 -16.27 -8.28 -5.42
C VAL A 91 -15.72 -7.89 -4.04
N SER A 92 -14.59 -8.46 -3.65
CA SER A 92 -14.03 -8.31 -2.30
C SER A 92 -12.51 -8.20 -2.35
N ILE A 93 -11.90 -7.78 -1.24
CA ILE A 93 -10.44 -7.73 -1.16
C ILE A 93 -9.82 -9.12 -1.33
N PHE A 94 -10.48 -10.18 -0.85
CA PHE A 94 -9.99 -11.55 -0.97
C PHE A 94 -9.90 -11.97 -2.44
N SER A 95 -10.97 -11.75 -3.19
CA SER A 95 -11.00 -12.09 -4.60
C SER A 95 -10.15 -11.15 -5.45
N ALA A 96 -10.02 -9.86 -5.08
CA ALA A 96 -9.11 -8.94 -5.74
C ALA A 96 -7.65 -9.38 -5.61
N LEU A 97 -7.24 -9.88 -4.43
CA LEU A 97 -5.91 -10.43 -4.21
C LEU A 97 -5.70 -11.74 -4.98
N ALA A 98 -6.73 -12.59 -5.07
CA ALA A 98 -6.69 -13.80 -5.91
C ALA A 98 -6.54 -13.46 -7.40
N VAL A 99 -7.29 -12.48 -7.90
CA VAL A 99 -7.17 -11.95 -9.28
C VAL A 99 -5.76 -11.40 -9.51
N ALA A 100 -5.23 -10.62 -8.57
CA ALA A 100 -3.90 -10.05 -8.68
C ALA A 100 -2.84 -11.14 -8.85
N ARG A 101 -2.87 -12.17 -8.01
CA ARG A 101 -1.90 -13.26 -8.06
C ARG A 101 -2.11 -14.16 -9.29
N HIS A 102 -3.32 -14.68 -9.47
CA HIS A 102 -3.56 -15.81 -10.38
C HIS A 102 -3.91 -15.37 -11.80
N VAL A 103 -4.48 -14.18 -11.99
CA VAL A 103 -4.89 -13.69 -13.30
C VAL A 103 -3.88 -12.67 -13.82
N ALA A 104 -3.63 -11.61 -13.04
CA ALA A 104 -2.67 -10.57 -13.39
C ALA A 104 -1.21 -11.02 -13.24
N LYS A 105 -0.96 -12.20 -12.63
CA LYS A 105 0.36 -12.76 -12.37
C LYS A 105 1.26 -11.78 -11.62
N ALA A 106 0.70 -11.07 -10.63
CA ALA A 106 1.45 -10.12 -9.84
C ALA A 106 2.45 -10.83 -8.92
N ASP A 107 3.64 -10.26 -8.85
CA ASP A 107 4.66 -10.62 -7.86
C ASP A 107 4.49 -9.82 -6.58
N VAL A 108 3.97 -8.58 -6.69
CA VAL A 108 3.62 -7.70 -5.56
C VAL A 108 2.28 -7.02 -5.84
N THR A 109 1.44 -6.91 -4.83
CA THR A 109 0.19 -6.14 -4.91
C THR A 109 0.20 -4.96 -3.96
N ILE A 110 -0.14 -3.77 -4.48
CA ILE A 110 -0.40 -2.57 -3.70
C ILE A 110 -1.91 -2.45 -3.53
N VAL A 111 -2.39 -2.22 -2.32
CA VAL A 111 -3.81 -2.01 -2.02
C VAL A 111 -3.98 -0.65 -1.36
N ALA A 112 -4.86 0.18 -1.92
CA ALA A 112 -5.27 1.44 -1.33
C ALA A 112 -6.59 1.91 -1.95
N MET A 113 -7.41 2.65 -1.20
CA MET A 113 -8.54 3.38 -1.77
C MET A 113 -8.16 4.26 -2.99
N GLY A 114 -9.19 4.54 -3.80
CA GLY A 114 -9.11 5.54 -4.86
C GLY A 114 -8.89 6.98 -4.36
N PRO A 115 -8.88 7.97 -5.28
CA PRO A 115 -8.75 9.37 -4.89
C PRO A 115 -9.95 9.86 -4.08
N GLY A 116 -9.72 10.82 -3.18
CA GLY A 116 -10.79 11.46 -2.40
C GLY A 116 -11.07 10.80 -1.05
N ILE A 117 -10.01 10.54 -0.26
CA ILE A 117 -10.14 10.01 1.11
C ILE A 117 -11.16 10.81 1.93
N VAL A 118 -12.07 10.11 2.59
CA VAL A 118 -13.03 10.69 3.54
C VAL A 118 -12.49 10.53 4.95
N GLY A 119 -12.58 11.60 5.74
CA GLY A 119 -12.16 11.63 7.13
C GLY A 119 -12.94 12.67 7.92
N THR A 120 -13.18 12.38 9.19
CA THR A 120 -13.77 13.25 10.19
C THR A 120 -12.77 13.49 11.31
N ASN A 121 -13.06 14.41 12.23
CA ASN A 121 -12.25 14.59 13.44
C ASN A 121 -12.51 13.53 14.52
N THR A 122 -13.09 12.38 14.15
CA THR A 122 -13.32 11.27 15.08
C THR A 122 -12.31 10.16 14.85
N ARG A 123 -12.01 9.40 15.90
CA ARG A 123 -10.98 8.37 15.87
C ARG A 123 -11.27 7.21 14.90
N LEU A 124 -12.53 6.96 14.55
CA LEU A 124 -12.92 5.85 13.67
C LEU A 124 -13.45 6.30 12.32
N GLY A 125 -13.82 7.58 12.17
CA GLY A 125 -14.46 8.08 10.97
C GLY A 125 -13.45 8.49 9.92
N PHE A 126 -12.68 7.55 9.36
CA PHE A 126 -11.83 7.76 8.18
C PHE A 126 -11.69 6.47 7.38
N SER A 127 -11.65 6.57 6.04
CA SER A 127 -11.66 5.38 5.17
C SER A 127 -10.39 4.52 5.27
N GLY A 128 -9.25 5.14 5.56
CA GLY A 128 -7.96 4.44 5.67
C GLY A 128 -7.87 3.40 6.78
N LEU A 129 -8.91 3.24 7.59
CA LEU A 129 -9.04 2.16 8.56
C LEU A 129 -9.12 0.78 7.86
N GLU A 130 -9.57 0.74 6.60
CA GLU A 130 -9.62 -0.46 5.74
C GLU A 130 -8.25 -1.17 5.58
N MET A 131 -7.14 -0.43 5.80
CA MET A 131 -5.78 -0.99 5.79
C MET A 131 -5.68 -2.20 6.72
N GLY A 132 -6.32 -2.18 7.89
CA GLY A 132 -6.30 -3.31 8.82
C GLY A 132 -6.94 -4.57 8.24
N ALA A 133 -8.14 -4.45 7.69
CA ALA A 133 -8.84 -5.58 7.07
C ALA A 133 -8.10 -6.11 5.83
N THR A 134 -7.44 -5.22 5.07
CA THR A 134 -6.61 -5.58 3.93
C THR A 134 -5.41 -6.42 4.35
N LEU A 135 -4.74 -6.03 5.42
CA LEU A 135 -3.60 -6.77 5.97
C LEU A 135 -4.02 -8.14 6.49
N ASP A 136 -5.12 -8.22 7.22
CA ASP A 136 -5.66 -9.49 7.71
C ASP A 136 -6.08 -10.41 6.54
N ALA A 137 -6.67 -9.86 5.47
CA ALA A 137 -7.01 -10.62 4.26
C ALA A 137 -5.77 -11.19 3.55
N ALA A 138 -4.67 -10.42 3.49
CA ALA A 138 -3.42 -10.90 2.94
C ALA A 138 -2.87 -12.10 3.74
N VAL A 139 -2.95 -12.05 5.07
CA VAL A 139 -2.54 -13.18 5.94
C VAL A 139 -3.45 -14.39 5.74
N ALA A 140 -4.75 -14.18 5.70
CA ALA A 140 -5.73 -15.26 5.52
C ALA A 140 -5.53 -16.04 4.21
N LEU A 141 -5.05 -15.38 3.15
CA LEU A 141 -4.72 -16.01 1.87
C LEU A 141 -3.26 -16.51 1.80
N GLY A 142 -2.54 -16.55 2.92
CA GLY A 142 -1.14 -17.00 2.98
C GLY A 142 -0.15 -16.08 2.26
N GLY A 143 -0.50 -14.81 2.05
CA GLY A 143 0.38 -13.76 1.54
C GLY A 143 1.30 -13.17 2.61
N VAL A 144 2.04 -12.13 2.23
CA VAL A 144 2.93 -11.41 3.15
C VAL A 144 2.44 -9.97 3.36
N PRO A 145 1.86 -9.65 4.53
CA PRO A 145 1.26 -8.34 4.79
C PRO A 145 2.32 -7.28 5.11
N ILE A 146 2.27 -6.15 4.41
CA ILE A 146 3.17 -5.02 4.61
C ILE A 146 2.35 -3.75 4.81
N ALA A 147 2.47 -3.13 5.99
CA ALA A 147 1.75 -1.91 6.31
C ALA A 147 2.53 -0.67 5.89
N CYS A 148 2.04 0.05 4.88
CA CYS A 148 2.62 1.31 4.45
C CYS A 148 2.26 2.43 5.45
N LEU A 149 3.24 2.86 6.25
CA LEU A 149 3.06 3.92 7.22
C LEU A 149 2.69 5.25 6.55
N ARG A 150 1.78 5.99 7.17
CA ARG A 150 1.55 7.41 6.89
C ARG A 150 2.23 8.20 8.00
N ALA A 151 3.24 8.97 7.64
CA ALA A 151 3.91 9.92 8.52
C ALA A 151 4.03 11.27 7.79
N SER A 152 4.05 12.36 8.54
CA SER A 152 4.13 13.71 7.99
C SER A 152 4.88 14.61 8.96
N PHE A 153 5.66 15.54 8.45
CA PHE A 153 6.29 16.59 9.26
C PHE A 153 6.03 18.00 8.69
N ALA A 154 5.21 18.09 7.66
CA ALA A 154 4.91 19.33 6.95
C ALA A 154 3.76 20.15 7.57
N ASP A 155 3.03 19.60 8.55
CA ASP A 155 2.01 20.34 9.29
C ASP A 155 2.67 21.11 10.46
N PRO A 156 2.45 22.43 10.60
CA PRO A 156 3.05 23.20 11.69
C PRO A 156 2.49 22.83 13.08
N ARG A 157 1.36 22.12 13.14
CA ARG A 157 0.76 21.67 14.40
C ARG A 157 1.49 20.41 14.88
N GLU A 158 2.16 20.51 16.02
CA GLU A 158 2.98 19.44 16.60
C GLU A 158 2.29 18.06 16.70
N ARG A 159 0.98 18.05 17.00
CA ARG A 159 0.17 16.81 17.07
C ARG A 159 -0.08 16.12 15.72
N HIS A 160 0.23 16.78 14.61
CA HIS A 160 0.12 16.23 13.26
C HIS A 160 1.49 15.91 12.65
N ALA A 161 2.57 16.19 13.39
CA ALA A 161 3.92 15.79 13.03
C ALA A 161 4.24 14.40 13.59
N GLY A 162 4.95 13.57 12.82
CA GLY A 162 5.28 12.20 13.18
C GLY A 162 4.33 11.17 12.59
N LEU A 163 4.08 10.09 13.34
CA LEU A 163 3.18 9.01 12.92
C LEU A 163 1.74 9.52 12.82
N SER A 164 1.08 9.26 11.70
CA SER A 164 -0.33 9.60 11.56
C SER A 164 -1.19 8.77 12.49
N HIS A 165 -2.16 9.42 13.15
CA HIS A 165 -3.18 8.73 13.93
C HIS A 165 -4.01 7.75 13.09
N HIS A 166 -4.09 7.92 11.77
CA HIS A 166 -4.74 6.96 10.87
C HIS A 166 -3.97 5.63 10.87
N SER A 167 -2.65 5.67 10.65
CA SER A 167 -1.81 4.47 10.67
C SER A 167 -1.77 3.84 12.06
N ALA A 168 -1.60 4.65 13.11
CA ALA A 168 -1.63 4.16 14.48
C ALA A 168 -2.96 3.45 14.81
N THR A 169 -4.10 4.05 14.44
CA THR A 169 -5.42 3.46 14.71
C THR A 169 -5.66 2.20 13.89
N ALA A 170 -5.36 2.22 12.59
CA ALA A 170 -5.52 1.04 11.73
C ALA A 170 -4.70 -0.14 12.23
N LEU A 171 -3.41 0.07 12.52
CA LEU A 171 -2.53 -0.98 13.01
C LEU A 171 -2.92 -1.45 14.41
N ARG A 172 -3.37 -0.55 15.29
CA ARG A 172 -3.73 -0.86 16.68
C ARG A 172 -5.07 -1.56 16.85
N LEU A 173 -6.06 -1.15 16.08
CA LEU A 173 -7.44 -1.54 16.30
C LEU A 173 -7.99 -2.44 15.20
N ALA A 174 -7.69 -2.13 13.94
CA ALA A 174 -8.31 -2.80 12.80
C ALA A 174 -7.52 -4.04 12.33
N CYS A 175 -6.19 -3.96 12.35
CA CYS A 175 -5.30 -5.07 12.02
C CYS A 175 -5.21 -6.03 13.21
N ARG A 176 -5.62 -7.29 13.03
CA ARG A 176 -5.56 -8.32 14.09
C ARG A 176 -4.32 -9.17 13.99
N GLU A 177 -3.84 -9.43 12.78
CA GLU A 177 -2.67 -10.26 12.52
C GLU A 177 -1.37 -9.48 12.73
N ARG A 178 -0.27 -10.21 12.95
CA ARG A 178 1.09 -9.64 13.00
C ARG A 178 1.56 -9.36 11.59
N VAL A 179 2.02 -8.13 11.33
CA VAL A 179 2.43 -7.69 9.99
C VAL A 179 3.81 -7.06 9.97
N PHE A 180 4.40 -6.95 8.79
CA PHE A 180 5.62 -6.14 8.61
C PHE A 180 5.27 -4.66 8.54
N VAL A 181 6.02 -3.85 9.29
CA VAL A 181 5.91 -2.39 9.33
C VAL A 181 7.28 -1.82 8.95
N PRO A 182 7.51 -1.50 7.67
CA PRO A 182 8.70 -0.80 7.21
C PRO A 182 8.81 0.57 7.87
N VAL A 183 9.91 0.80 8.59
CA VAL A 183 10.28 2.09 9.17
C VAL A 183 11.38 2.70 8.30
N PRO A 184 11.14 3.85 7.65
CA PRO A 184 12.15 4.44 6.77
C PRO A 184 13.30 5.01 7.61
N CYS A 185 14.53 4.60 7.29
CA CYS A 185 15.75 5.23 7.80
C CYS A 185 15.88 6.62 7.17
N VAL A 186 15.43 7.66 7.88
CA VAL A 186 15.48 9.06 7.40
C VAL A 186 16.47 9.91 8.20
N GLY A 187 17.02 9.36 9.28
CA GLY A 187 17.99 10.00 10.15
C GLY A 187 17.41 11.15 10.99
N GLY A 188 18.18 11.52 12.02
CA GLY A 188 17.93 12.69 12.86
C GLY A 188 16.60 12.67 13.60
N ALA A 189 16.13 13.87 13.98
CA ALA A 189 14.99 14.05 14.86
C ALA A 189 13.65 13.53 14.30
N GLN A 190 13.50 13.48 12.96
CA GLN A 190 12.29 12.96 12.33
C GLN A 190 12.17 11.45 12.52
N GLU A 191 13.27 10.71 12.36
CA GLU A 191 13.30 9.27 12.61
C GLU A 191 13.09 8.96 14.09
N GLU A 192 13.80 9.66 14.98
CA GLU A 192 13.65 9.51 16.44
C GLU A 192 12.19 9.72 16.87
N ARG A 193 11.54 10.77 16.33
CA ARG A 193 10.13 11.05 16.60
C ARG A 193 9.21 9.96 16.06
N LEU A 194 9.42 9.49 14.83
CA LEU A 194 8.61 8.43 14.24
C LEU A 194 8.70 7.13 15.07
N ARG A 195 9.91 6.76 15.51
CA ARG A 195 10.13 5.59 16.37
C ARG A 195 9.45 5.75 17.73
N ALA A 196 9.59 6.91 18.37
CA ALA A 196 8.92 7.19 19.63
C ALA A 196 7.39 7.09 19.50
N ASP A 197 6.81 7.60 18.41
CA ASP A 197 5.37 7.52 18.17
C ASP A 197 4.90 6.07 17.93
N LEU A 198 5.70 5.23 17.25
CA LEU A 198 5.40 3.81 17.05
C LEU A 198 5.36 3.04 18.37
N VAL A 199 6.33 3.27 19.25
CA VAL A 199 6.39 2.69 20.60
C VAL A 199 5.22 3.19 21.45
N ALA A 200 4.96 4.50 21.46
CA ALA A 200 3.85 5.09 22.21
C ALA A 200 2.47 4.55 21.78
N ALA A 201 2.35 4.14 20.52
CA ALA A 201 1.14 3.52 19.97
C ALA A 201 1.08 2.00 20.20
N GLY A 202 2.11 1.38 20.78
CA GLY A 202 2.23 -0.07 21.00
C GLY A 202 2.24 -0.85 19.69
N ILE A 203 2.89 -0.31 18.66
CA ILE A 203 2.98 -0.93 17.34
C ILE A 203 4.11 -1.94 17.28
N ASP A 204 5.24 -1.63 17.91
CA ASP A 204 6.42 -2.48 18.06
C ASP A 204 6.14 -3.79 18.81
N GLU A 205 5.23 -3.78 19.78
CA GLU A 205 4.87 -5.00 20.52
C GLU A 205 4.00 -5.96 19.68
N ARG A 206 3.12 -5.42 18.83
CA ARG A 206 2.16 -6.22 18.05
C ARG A 206 2.64 -6.60 16.66
N HIS A 207 3.49 -5.78 16.06
CA HIS A 207 3.91 -5.90 14.66
C HIS A 207 5.43 -6.02 14.54
N GLU A 208 5.91 -6.44 13.38
CA GLU A 208 7.33 -6.57 13.11
C GLU A 208 7.85 -5.27 12.46
N LEU A 209 8.55 -4.45 13.23
CA LEU A 209 9.21 -3.26 12.67
C LEU A 209 10.44 -3.69 11.87
N VAL A 210 10.56 -3.21 10.64
CA VAL A 210 11.70 -3.48 9.78
C VAL A 210 12.32 -2.16 9.35
N ASP A 211 13.57 -1.94 9.72
CA ASP A 211 14.32 -0.77 9.28
C ASP A 211 14.66 -0.91 7.80
N VAL A 212 14.31 0.10 7.00
CA VAL A 212 14.50 0.09 5.56
C VAL A 212 15.12 1.40 5.10
N GLU A 213 16.22 1.32 4.37
CA GLU A 213 16.77 2.46 3.64
C GLU A 213 15.91 2.75 2.40
N PRO A 214 15.13 3.84 2.38
CA PRO A 214 14.31 4.16 1.22
C PRO A 214 15.20 4.68 0.07
N PRO A 215 14.81 4.47 -1.21
CA PRO A 215 15.44 5.17 -2.31
C PRO A 215 15.22 6.69 -2.20
N ASP A 216 15.97 7.45 -2.98
CA ASP A 216 15.63 8.85 -3.27
C ASP A 216 14.35 8.91 -4.12
N VAL A 217 13.20 8.83 -3.45
CA VAL A 217 11.87 8.77 -4.08
C VAL A 217 11.56 10.03 -4.89
N LEU A 218 12.11 11.19 -4.49
CA LEU A 218 11.90 12.44 -5.22
C LEU A 218 12.67 12.43 -6.54
N ALA A 219 13.91 11.94 -6.55
CA ALA A 219 14.66 11.71 -7.78
C ALA A 219 13.97 10.67 -8.68
N LEU A 220 13.43 9.59 -8.12
CA LEU A 220 12.68 8.58 -8.88
C LEU A 220 11.41 9.15 -9.51
N PHE A 221 10.66 10.00 -8.80
CA PHE A 221 9.52 10.71 -9.37
C PHE A 221 9.94 11.62 -10.51
N ALA A 222 11.01 12.41 -10.33
CA ALA A 222 11.52 13.28 -11.38
C ALA A 222 11.99 12.49 -12.61
N GLY A 223 12.73 11.39 -12.42
CA GLY A 223 13.22 10.52 -13.50
C GLY A 223 12.11 9.88 -14.32
N HIS A 224 10.96 9.63 -13.69
CA HIS A 224 9.75 9.16 -14.38
C HIS A 224 8.84 10.31 -14.84
N GLY A 225 9.16 11.57 -14.58
CA GLY A 225 8.28 12.71 -14.87
C GLY A 225 6.91 12.59 -14.18
N LEU A 226 6.91 12.21 -12.90
CA LEU A 226 5.74 12.11 -12.04
C LEU A 226 5.66 13.32 -11.11
N GLU A 227 4.57 14.06 -11.21
CA GLU A 227 4.23 15.14 -10.27
C GLU A 227 3.26 14.61 -9.21
N VAL A 228 3.81 14.19 -8.07
CA VAL A 228 3.00 13.60 -6.99
C VAL A 228 2.64 14.66 -5.95
N VAL A 229 1.33 14.79 -5.72
CA VAL A 229 0.75 15.73 -4.74
C VAL A 229 -0.05 14.94 -3.71
N SER A 230 0.07 15.33 -2.44
CA SER A 230 -0.77 14.80 -1.36
C SER A 230 -1.21 15.93 -0.44
N MET A 231 -2.50 15.95 -0.07
CA MET A 231 -3.08 17.00 0.79
C MET A 231 -2.74 18.42 0.29
N ASN A 232 -2.86 18.64 -1.02
CA ASN A 232 -2.54 19.90 -1.71
C ASN A 232 -1.07 20.36 -1.57
N ARG A 233 -0.15 19.44 -1.29
CA ARG A 233 1.29 19.71 -1.19
C ARG A 233 2.08 18.81 -2.14
N PRO A 234 3.08 19.35 -2.86
CA PRO A 234 3.97 18.53 -3.67
C PRO A 234 4.81 17.62 -2.78
N ALA A 235 5.27 16.49 -3.32
CA ALA A 235 6.02 15.49 -2.55
C ALA A 235 7.25 16.06 -1.82
N ALA A 236 7.96 17.01 -2.43
CA ALA A 236 9.12 17.67 -1.83
C ALA A 236 8.78 18.50 -0.57
N ALA A 237 7.52 18.90 -0.38
CA ALA A 237 7.10 19.65 0.81
C ALA A 237 6.84 18.75 2.03
N ASP A 238 6.66 17.44 1.84
CA ASP A 238 6.51 16.46 2.93
C ASP A 238 7.17 15.11 2.56
N PRO A 239 8.51 15.06 2.43
CA PRO A 239 9.19 13.89 1.87
C PRO A 239 8.96 12.61 2.66
N VAL A 240 8.85 12.70 3.99
CA VAL A 240 8.73 11.53 4.87
C VAL A 240 7.49 10.69 4.57
N LEU A 241 6.38 11.31 4.12
CA LEU A 241 5.20 10.58 3.67
C LEU A 241 5.52 9.60 2.53
N PHE A 242 6.34 10.04 1.59
CA PHE A 242 6.71 9.29 0.40
C PHE A 242 7.90 8.37 0.65
N LEU A 243 8.83 8.74 1.53
CA LEU A 243 9.93 7.87 1.97
C LEU A 243 9.39 6.65 2.75
N ALA A 244 8.39 6.84 3.61
CA ALA A 244 7.71 5.73 4.30
C ALA A 244 7.02 4.77 3.31
N ALA A 245 6.39 5.31 2.27
CA ALA A 245 5.80 4.51 1.20
C ALA A 245 6.85 3.80 0.33
N ALA A 246 7.96 4.47 0.02
CA ALA A 246 9.08 3.88 -0.71
C ALA A 246 9.77 2.76 0.08
N ALA A 247 9.88 2.90 1.41
CA ALA A 247 10.37 1.83 2.30
C ALA A 247 9.47 0.58 2.24
N ALA A 248 8.14 0.74 2.16
CA ALA A 248 7.23 -0.38 1.95
C ALA A 248 7.43 -1.05 0.58
N GLY A 249 7.63 -0.26 -0.47
CA GLY A 249 7.96 -0.80 -1.80
C GLY A 249 9.29 -1.57 -1.82
N ARG A 250 10.34 -1.04 -1.18
CA ARG A 250 11.64 -1.71 -1.03
C ARG A 250 11.52 -3.05 -0.32
N LEU A 251 10.83 -3.10 0.81
CA LEU A 251 10.64 -4.35 1.55
C LEU A 251 9.83 -5.36 0.72
N ALA A 252 8.78 -4.92 0.04
CA ALA A 252 7.96 -5.78 -0.80
C ALA A 252 8.77 -6.41 -1.95
N ALA A 253 9.61 -5.62 -2.63
CA ALA A 253 10.50 -6.13 -3.68
C ALA A 253 11.51 -7.15 -3.14
N ALA A 254 12.13 -6.87 -1.99
CA ALA A 254 13.06 -7.80 -1.35
C ALA A 254 12.37 -9.13 -0.98
N LEU A 255 11.14 -9.09 -0.46
CA LEU A 255 10.37 -10.26 -0.08
C LEU A 255 9.82 -11.06 -1.27
N ALA A 256 9.58 -10.42 -2.41
CA ALA A 256 9.18 -11.07 -3.65
C ALA A 256 10.33 -11.81 -4.33
N ALA A 257 11.56 -11.31 -4.20
CA ALA A 257 12.76 -11.88 -4.81
C ALA A 257 13.25 -13.19 -4.15
N VAL A 258 12.81 -13.51 -2.93
CA VAL A 258 13.21 -14.73 -2.22
C VAL A 258 12.41 -15.92 -2.77
N PRO A 259 13.04 -16.94 -3.40
CA PRO A 259 12.34 -18.15 -3.82
C PRO A 259 11.74 -18.83 -2.59
N ARG A 260 10.41 -18.86 -2.49
CA ARG A 260 9.75 -19.53 -1.38
C ARG A 260 9.57 -21.00 -1.71
N THR A 261 10.25 -21.84 -0.94
CA THR A 261 9.94 -23.27 -0.90
C THR A 261 8.50 -23.41 -0.47
N THR A 262 7.66 -23.94 -1.36
CA THR A 262 6.29 -24.33 -1.06
C THR A 262 6.29 -25.16 0.22
N ARG A 263 5.71 -24.63 1.29
CA ARG A 263 5.43 -25.42 2.49
C ARG A 263 4.24 -26.29 2.11
N THR A 264 4.52 -27.49 1.59
CA THR A 264 3.52 -28.55 1.46
C THR A 264 2.90 -28.75 2.84
N ALA A 265 1.61 -28.41 2.95
CA ALA A 265 0.76 -28.87 4.04
C ALA A 265 0.54 -30.38 3.90
#